data_AF-A0A919AZG2-F1
#
_entry.id   AF-A0A919AZG2-F1
#
_cell.length_a   1.000
_cell.length_b   1.000
_cell.length_c   1.000
_cell.angle_alpha   90.00
_cell.angle_beta   90.00
_cell.angle_gamma   90.00
#
_symmetry.space_group_name_H-M   'P 1'
#
loop_
_entity.id
_entity.type
_entity.pdbx_description
1 polymer ?
#
loop_
_entity_poly.entity_id
_entity_poly.type
_entity_poly.pdbx_seq_one_letter_code
_entity_poly.pdbx_strand_id
1 'polypeptide(L)'
;MPVTLAKTLRSFTVLMQDGTVRAVLLTPATQEDRDLLYFDAYWGDCLDLREVTAIDGFDAHTKAVAIHDRETAIEDYTYRLGVEYGAACAVYRSLRTWADAMGTEGRARWIGHPILARLPLTAFVLTEVMREHHELTTA
;
A
#
# COMPACT_ATOMS: atom_id res chain seq x y z
N MET A 1 34.26 13.88 7.76
CA MET A 1 33.93 12.87 6.72
C MET A 1 32.42 12.74 6.67
N PRO A 2 31.76 13.00 5.54
CA PRO A 2 30.34 12.70 5.41
C PRO A 2 30.17 11.18 5.33
N VAL A 3 29.46 10.58 6.29
CA VAL A 3 29.06 9.18 6.24
C VAL A 3 27.83 9.11 5.34
N THR A 4 28.02 8.78 4.08
CA THR A 4 26.93 8.31 3.22
C THR A 4 26.62 6.87 3.60
N LEU A 5 25.66 6.68 4.51
CA LEU A 5 25.01 5.39 4.70
C LEU A 5 24.28 5.06 3.40
N ALA A 6 24.92 4.29 2.53
CA ALA A 6 24.25 3.71 1.37
C ALA A 6 23.06 2.91 1.88
N LYS A 7 21.85 3.41 1.62
CA LYS A 7 20.59 2.77 1.99
C LYS A 7 20.45 1.49 1.16
N THR A 8 20.92 0.37 1.68
CA THR A 8 20.83 -0.93 1.00
C THR A 8 19.41 -1.47 1.13
N LEU A 9 18.76 -1.75 0.00
CA LEU A 9 17.46 -2.41 -0.02
C LEU A 9 17.59 -3.86 0.46
N ARG A 10 16.66 -4.28 1.33
CA ARG A 10 16.54 -5.64 1.87
C ARG A 10 15.09 -6.09 1.80
N SER A 11 14.87 -7.40 1.79
CA SER A 11 13.53 -7.96 1.88
C SER A 11 13.11 -8.06 3.35
N PHE A 12 11.91 -7.60 3.65
CA PHE A 12 11.28 -7.69 4.96
C PHE A 12 9.95 -8.43 4.84
N THR A 13 9.64 -9.26 5.83
CA THR A 13 8.32 -9.85 6.04
C THR A 13 7.62 -9.04 7.12
N VAL A 14 6.49 -8.44 6.77
CA VAL A 14 5.66 -7.67 7.69
C VAL A 14 4.43 -8.50 8.06
N LEU A 15 4.23 -8.69 9.35
CA LEU A 15 3.06 -9.38 9.90
C LEU A 15 1.99 -8.35 10.25
N MET A 16 0.80 -8.50 9.71
CA MET A 16 -0.30 -7.55 9.83
C MET A 16 -1.56 -8.23 10.33
N GLN A 17 -2.42 -7.47 11.00
CA GLN A 17 -3.76 -7.87 11.39
C GLN A 17 -4.68 -6.67 11.30
N ASP A 18 -5.74 -6.76 10.51
CA ASP A 18 -6.73 -5.70 10.33
C ASP A 18 -6.08 -4.32 10.05
N GLY A 19 -5.11 -4.29 9.13
CA GLY A 19 -4.36 -3.09 8.75
C GLY A 19 -3.32 -2.61 9.75
N THR A 20 -3.23 -3.25 10.93
CA THR A 20 -2.22 -2.92 11.95
C THR A 20 -1.00 -3.81 11.79
N VAL A 21 0.18 -3.22 11.65
CA VAL A 21 1.44 -3.97 11.67
C VAL A 21 1.75 -4.45 13.08
N ARG A 22 1.88 -5.77 13.24
CA ARG A 22 2.26 -6.43 14.50
C ARG A 22 3.75 -6.62 14.63
N ALA A 23 4.43 -6.95 13.54
CA ALA A 23 5.87 -7.14 13.52
C ALA A 23 6.46 -6.86 12.13
N VAL A 24 7.74 -6.48 12.11
CA VAL A 24 8.55 -6.33 10.91
C VAL A 24 9.83 -7.14 11.11
N LEU A 25 10.05 -8.11 10.25
CA LEU A 25 11.16 -9.05 10.31
C LEU A 25 11.95 -8.98 9.00
N LEU A 26 13.24 -9.32 9.02
CA LEU A 26 13.94 -9.62 7.77
C LEU A 26 13.34 -10.89 7.17
N THR A 27 13.08 -10.88 5.85
CA THR A 27 12.51 -12.05 5.18
C THR A 27 13.48 -13.22 5.29
N PRO A 28 13.04 -14.40 5.76
CA PRO A 28 13.90 -15.57 5.83
C PRO A 28 14.53 -15.92 4.47
N ALA A 29 15.78 -16.36 4.50
CA ALA A 29 16.54 -16.61 3.28
C ALA A 29 16.09 -17.90 2.55
N THR A 30 15.59 -18.88 3.30
CA THR A 30 15.16 -20.18 2.77
C THR A 30 13.65 -20.24 2.58
N GLN A 31 13.18 -21.09 1.67
CA GLN A 31 11.73 -21.30 1.48
C GLN A 31 11.12 -22.01 2.68
N GLU A 32 11.82 -22.97 3.29
CA GLU A 32 11.35 -23.72 4.45
C GLU A 32 11.07 -22.80 5.64
N ASP A 33 11.98 -21.87 5.95
CA ASP A 33 11.77 -20.90 7.03
C ASP A 33 10.61 -19.94 6.73
N ARG A 34 10.39 -19.59 5.46
CA ARG A 34 9.25 -18.75 5.05
C ARG A 34 7.93 -19.50 5.20
N ASP A 35 7.89 -20.76 4.80
CA ASP A 35 6.69 -21.59 4.90
C ASP A 35 6.33 -21.85 6.37
N LEU A 36 7.32 -22.06 7.24
CA LEU A 36 7.13 -22.15 8.69
C LEU A 36 6.58 -20.84 9.26
N LEU A 37 7.21 -19.70 8.93
CA LEU A 37 6.73 -18.38 9.37
C LEU A 37 5.31 -18.12 8.88
N TYR A 38 5.00 -18.45 7.62
CA TYR A 38 3.66 -18.32 7.05
C TYR A 38 2.67 -19.20 7.80
N PHE A 39 3.04 -20.45 8.07
CA PHE A 39 2.18 -21.39 8.78
C PHE A 39 1.87 -20.89 10.19
N ASP A 40 2.88 -20.53 10.98
CA ASP A 40 2.72 -20.07 12.35
C ASP A 40 1.92 -18.76 12.42
N ALA A 41 2.27 -17.78 11.58
CA ALA A 41 1.61 -16.49 11.59
C ALA A 41 0.16 -16.56 11.08
N TYR A 42 -0.09 -17.29 9.98
CA TYR A 42 -1.44 -17.37 9.40
C TYR A 42 -2.35 -18.33 10.16
N TRP A 43 -1.89 -19.55 10.46
CA TRP A 43 -2.72 -20.57 11.13
C TRP A 43 -2.72 -20.47 12.65
N GLY A 44 -1.62 -19.99 13.25
CA GLY A 44 -1.52 -19.82 14.71
C GLY A 44 -2.15 -18.51 15.17
N ASP A 45 -1.76 -17.40 14.54
CA ASP A 45 -2.06 -16.04 15.03
C ASP A 45 -3.04 -15.24 14.15
N CYS A 46 -3.54 -15.83 13.05
CA CYS A 46 -4.42 -15.16 12.07
C CYS A 46 -3.83 -13.84 11.54
N LEU A 47 -2.52 -13.83 11.29
CA LEU A 47 -1.80 -12.67 10.76
C LEU A 47 -1.63 -12.80 9.25
N ASP A 48 -1.85 -11.69 8.55
CA ASP A 48 -1.48 -11.53 7.15
C ASP A 48 0.03 -11.30 7.03
N LEU A 49 0.65 -11.87 6.00
CA LEU A 49 2.07 -11.71 5.72
C LEU A 49 2.27 -10.89 4.45
N ARG A 50 3.13 -9.88 4.53
CA ARG A 50 3.50 -9.01 3.41
C ARG A 50 5.01 -8.99 3.24
N GLU A 51 5.50 -9.52 2.13
CA GLU A 51 6.90 -9.33 1.75
C GLU A 51 7.09 -8.00 1.03
N VAL A 52 8.00 -7.16 1.52
CA VAL A 52 8.31 -5.85 0.94
C VAL A 52 9.81 -5.62 0.86
N THR A 53 10.25 -4.98 -0.22
CA THR A 53 11.63 -4.52 -0.37
C THR A 53 11.75 -3.10 0.18
N ALA A 54 12.57 -2.92 1.20
CA ALA A 54 12.70 -1.66 1.94
C ALA A 54 14.12 -1.39 2.42
N ILE A 55 14.38 -0.15 2.81
CA ILE A 55 15.69 0.29 3.32
C ILE A 55 15.90 -0.17 4.76
N ASP A 56 14.86 -0.08 5.56
CA ASP A 56 14.84 -0.45 6.97
C ASP A 56 13.42 -0.92 7.37
N GLY A 57 13.25 -1.28 8.65
CA GLY A 57 11.97 -1.76 9.15
C GLY A 57 10.86 -0.70 9.15
N PHE A 58 11.20 0.59 9.22
CA PHE A 58 10.21 1.67 9.21
C PHE A 58 9.69 1.92 7.79
N ASP A 59 10.57 1.91 6.80
CA ASP A 59 10.21 1.92 5.38
C ASP A 59 9.37 0.67 5.02
N ALA A 60 9.75 -0.50 5.52
CA ALA A 60 8.98 -1.74 5.34
C ALA A 60 7.57 -1.63 5.92
N HIS A 61 7.45 -1.14 7.17
CA HIS A 61 6.17 -0.89 7.82
C HIS A 61 5.27 0.02 6.97
N THR A 62 5.80 1.18 6.57
CA THR A 62 5.05 2.19 5.81
C THR A 62 4.57 1.63 4.46
N LYS A 63 5.43 0.87 3.77
CA LYS A 63 5.08 0.21 2.51
C LYS A 63 4.02 -0.87 2.69
N ALA A 64 4.12 -1.69 3.73
CA ALA A 64 3.14 -2.74 4.00
C ALA A 64 1.74 -2.17 4.28
N VAL A 65 1.66 -1.10 5.10
CA VAL A 65 0.40 -0.37 5.32
C VAL A 65 -0.15 0.19 4.02
N ALA A 66 0.69 0.85 3.21
CA ALA A 66 0.25 1.39 1.92
C ALA A 66 -0.27 0.31 0.95
N ILE A 67 0.32 -0.88 0.95
CA ILE A 67 -0.16 -2.03 0.15
C ILE A 67 -1.50 -2.51 0.68
N HIS A 68 -1.64 -2.69 2.00
CA HIS A 68 -2.89 -3.13 2.62
C HIS A 68 -4.04 -2.15 2.36
N ASP A 69 -3.80 -0.85 2.54
CA ASP A 69 -4.81 0.20 2.29
C ASP A 69 -5.30 0.16 0.83
N ARG A 70 -4.37 -0.05 -0.11
CA ARG A 70 -4.68 -0.13 -1.54
C ARG A 70 -5.54 -1.34 -1.87
N GLU A 71 -5.18 -2.51 -1.36
CA GLU A 71 -5.96 -3.72 -1.61
C GLU A 71 -7.35 -3.61 -0.99
N THR A 72 -7.45 -3.08 0.22
CA THR A 72 -8.73 -2.78 0.87
C THR A 72 -9.59 -1.82 0.04
N ALA A 73 -8.99 -0.77 -0.54
CA ALA A 73 -9.71 0.15 -1.42
C ALA A 73 -10.20 -0.50 -2.73
N ILE A 74 -9.41 -1.43 -3.29
CA ILE A 74 -9.80 -2.20 -4.48
C ILE A 74 -10.91 -3.20 -4.13
N GLU A 75 -10.84 -3.89 -3.00
CA GLU A 75 -11.87 -4.81 -2.51
C GLU A 75 -13.19 -4.11 -2.15
N ASP A 76 -13.13 -2.93 -1.53
CA ASP A 76 -14.33 -2.13 -1.30
C ASP A 76 -15.00 -1.72 -2.64
N TYR A 77 -14.19 -1.41 -3.66
CA TYR A 77 -14.70 -1.13 -5.00
C TYR A 77 -15.34 -2.35 -5.67
N THR A 78 -14.74 -3.55 -5.54
CA THR A 78 -15.36 -4.80 -6.05
C THR A 78 -16.69 -5.07 -5.38
N TYR A 79 -16.75 -4.94 -4.06
CA TYR A 79 -17.97 -5.17 -3.28
C TYR A 79 -19.08 -4.18 -3.66
N ARG A 80 -18.77 -2.89 -3.77
CA ARG A 80 -19.76 -1.85 -4.08
C ARG A 80 -20.34 -1.95 -5.48
N LEU A 81 -19.52 -2.32 -6.47
CA LEU A 81 -19.94 -2.35 -7.87
C LEU A 81 -20.24 -3.75 -8.42
N GLY A 82 -19.99 -4.80 -7.63
CA GLY A 82 -20.19 -6.18 -8.05
C GLY A 82 -19.27 -6.60 -9.21
N VAL A 83 -18.07 -6.02 -9.27
CA VAL A 83 -17.09 -6.32 -10.33
C VAL A 83 -16.01 -7.28 -9.84
N GLU A 84 -15.41 -8.03 -10.76
CA GLU A 84 -14.28 -8.90 -10.43
C GLU A 84 -13.04 -8.10 -9.99
N TYR A 85 -12.24 -8.69 -9.09
CA TYR A 85 -11.03 -8.07 -8.56
C TYR A 85 -10.02 -7.68 -9.63
N GLY A 86 -9.87 -8.50 -10.68
CA GLY A 86 -9.01 -8.18 -11.82
C GLY A 86 -9.44 -6.91 -12.57
N ALA A 87 -10.76 -6.72 -12.72
CA ALA A 87 -11.31 -5.51 -13.34
C ALA A 87 -11.14 -4.29 -12.43
N ALA A 88 -11.35 -4.42 -11.12
CA ALA A 88 -11.09 -3.36 -10.15
C ALA A 88 -9.61 -2.94 -10.14
N CYS A 89 -8.68 -3.90 -10.20
CA CYS A 89 -7.25 -3.64 -10.35
C CYS A 89 -6.93 -2.87 -11.64
N ALA A 90 -7.62 -3.16 -12.74
CA ALA A 90 -7.45 -2.41 -13.99
C ALA A 90 -7.93 -0.96 -13.84
N VAL A 91 -9.10 -0.75 -13.24
CA VAL A 91 -9.64 0.60 -12.95
C VAL A 91 -8.69 1.38 -12.06
N TYR A 92 -8.22 0.79 -10.96
CA TYR A 92 -7.23 1.40 -10.06
C TYR A 92 -5.98 1.87 -10.84
N ARG A 93 -5.40 1.01 -11.68
CA ARG A 93 -4.22 1.36 -12.50
C ARG A 93 -4.50 2.51 -13.47
N SER A 94 -5.66 2.51 -14.12
CA SER A 94 -6.07 3.60 -15.02
C SER A 94 -6.25 4.93 -14.27
N LEU A 95 -6.92 4.90 -13.11
CA LEU A 95 -7.07 6.08 -12.25
C LEU A 95 -5.71 6.60 -11.77
N ARG A 96 -4.80 5.69 -11.43
CA ARG A 96 -3.45 6.06 -10.99
C ARG A 96 -2.66 6.73 -12.11
N THR A 97 -2.68 6.16 -13.31
CA THR A 97 -2.06 6.78 -14.50
C THR A 97 -2.65 8.16 -14.78
N TRP A 98 -3.96 8.32 -14.64
CA TRP A 98 -4.62 9.61 -14.76
C TRP A 98 -4.19 10.61 -13.67
N ALA A 99 -4.07 10.17 -12.42
CA ALA A 99 -3.62 11.00 -11.31
C ALA A 99 -2.15 11.42 -11.42
N ASP A 100 -1.28 10.52 -11.87
CA ASP A 100 0.14 10.78 -12.13
C ASP A 100 0.32 11.77 -13.29
N ALA A 101 -0.50 11.66 -14.34
CA ALA A 101 -0.46 12.57 -15.48
C ALA A 101 -0.95 13.99 -15.15
N MET A 102 -1.67 14.18 -14.05
CA MET A 102 -2.03 15.51 -13.57
C MET A 102 -0.84 16.22 -12.93
N GLY A 103 -0.79 17.55 -13.07
CA GLY A 103 0.11 18.36 -12.24
C GLY A 103 -0.43 18.50 -10.80
N THR A 104 0.43 18.94 -9.89
CA THR A 104 0.09 19.18 -8.47
C THR A 104 -1.17 20.03 -8.29
N GLU A 105 -1.31 21.14 -9.03
CA GLU A 105 -2.52 21.99 -8.98
C GLU A 105 -3.78 21.26 -9.45
N GLY A 106 -3.64 20.39 -10.45
CA GLY A 106 -4.73 19.56 -10.97
C GLY A 106 -5.23 18.58 -9.91
N ARG A 107 -4.30 17.86 -9.25
CA ARG A 107 -4.63 16.95 -8.16
C ARG A 107 -5.26 17.68 -6.97
N ALA A 108 -4.68 18.81 -6.54
CA ALA A 108 -5.20 19.62 -5.44
C ALA A 108 -6.62 20.15 -5.72
N ARG A 109 -6.92 20.51 -6.97
CA ARG A 109 -8.28 20.90 -7.37
C ARG A 109 -9.25 19.72 -7.34
N TRP A 110 -8.82 18.54 -7.79
CA TRP A 110 -9.66 17.36 -7.84
C TRP A 110 -9.96 16.80 -6.45
N ILE A 111 -8.98 16.76 -5.53
CA ILE A 111 -9.18 16.20 -4.19
C ILE A 111 -10.24 16.97 -3.38
N GLY A 112 -10.37 18.28 -3.61
CA GLY A 112 -11.42 19.11 -3.03
C GLY A 112 -12.79 19.03 -3.74
N HIS A 113 -12.91 18.26 -4.82
CA HIS A 113 -14.13 18.25 -5.63
C HIS A 113 -15.24 17.39 -4.97
N PRO A 114 -16.47 17.91 -4.79
CA PRO A 114 -17.55 17.20 -4.09
C PRO A 114 -17.94 15.83 -4.67
N ILE A 115 -17.65 15.62 -5.96
CA ILE A 115 -17.95 14.34 -6.63
C ILE A 115 -17.18 13.16 -6.02
N LEU A 116 -16.02 13.41 -5.40
CA LEU A 116 -15.18 12.36 -4.83
C LEU A 116 -15.82 11.65 -3.63
N ALA A 117 -16.74 12.31 -2.93
CA ALA A 117 -17.57 11.66 -1.90
C ALA A 117 -18.39 10.47 -2.45
N ARG A 118 -18.60 10.42 -3.78
CA ARG A 118 -19.28 9.32 -4.48
C ARG A 118 -18.33 8.41 -5.26
N LEU A 119 -17.04 8.74 -5.30
CA LEU A 119 -16.01 8.02 -6.06
C LEU A 119 -14.84 7.68 -5.12
N PRO A 120 -15.05 6.77 -4.14
CA PRO A 120 -14.09 6.49 -3.08
C PRO A 120 -12.74 5.98 -3.62
N LEU A 121 -12.75 5.12 -4.64
CA LEU A 121 -11.52 4.63 -5.26
C LEU A 121 -10.74 5.76 -5.95
N THR A 122 -11.43 6.70 -6.60
CA THR A 122 -10.79 7.88 -7.20
C THR A 122 -10.19 8.79 -6.13
N ALA A 123 -10.92 9.02 -5.03
CA ALA A 123 -10.42 9.79 -3.90
C ALA A 123 -9.18 9.16 -3.27
N PHE A 124 -9.21 7.84 -3.05
CA PHE A 124 -8.08 7.06 -2.55
C PHE A 124 -6.85 7.21 -3.43
N VAL A 125 -7.00 6.98 -4.74
CA VAL A 125 -5.89 7.07 -5.71
C VAL A 125 -5.26 8.46 -5.72
N LEU A 126 -6.07 9.53 -5.68
CA LEU A 126 -5.56 10.88 -5.61
C LEU A 126 -4.74 11.12 -4.35
N THR A 127 -5.27 10.76 -3.18
CA THR A 127 -4.57 10.88 -1.89
C THR A 127 -3.26 10.10 -1.89
N GLU A 128 -3.27 8.89 -2.44
CA GLU A 128 -2.09 8.03 -2.51
C GLU A 128 -0.99 8.64 -3.39
N VAL A 129 -1.34 9.08 -4.60
CA VAL A 129 -0.40 9.74 -5.53
C VAL A 129 0.13 11.05 -4.94
N MET A 130 -0.74 11.87 -4.33
CA MET A 130 -0.33 13.09 -3.64
C MET A 130 0.67 12.80 -2.51
N ARG A 131 0.42 11.77 -1.69
CA ARG A 131 1.34 11.34 -0.61
C ARG A 131 2.71 10.92 -1.16
N GLU A 132 2.74 10.15 -2.24
CA GLU A 132 3.98 9.71 -2.88
C GLU A 132 4.79 10.86 -3.47
N HIS A 133 4.11 11.90 -3.98
CA HIS A 133 4.74 13.14 -4.42
C HIS A 133 5.05 14.15 -3.29
N HIS A 134 4.80 13.78 -2.03
CA HIS A 134 4.95 14.65 -0.86
C HIS A 134 4.12 15.94 -0.93
N GLU A 135 2.93 15.85 -1.51
CA GLU A 135 1.99 16.96 -1.65
C GLU A 135 1.08 17.06 -0.41
N LEU A 136 0.62 18.28 -0.10
CA LEU A 136 -0.32 18.52 0.99
C LEU A 136 -1.69 17.95 0.62
N THR A 137 -2.16 16.97 1.37
CA THR A 137 -3.55 16.53 1.34
C THR A 137 -4.34 17.37 2.33
N THR A 138 -5.48 17.92 1.91
CA THR A 138 -6.36 18.66 2.84
C THR A 138 -7.06 17.64 3.73
N ALA A 139 -6.85 17.78 5.04
CA ALA A 139 -7.47 16.95 6.08
C ALA A 139 -8.96 17.30 6.28
#